data_AF-A0A9W7ASL9-F1
#
_entry.id   AF-A0A9W7ASL9-F1
#
_cell.length_a   1.000
_cell.length_b   1.000
_cell.length_c   1.000
_cell.angle_alpha   90.00
_cell.angle_beta   90.00
_cell.angle_gamma   90.00
#
_symmetry.space_group_name_H-M   'P 1'
#
loop_
_entity.id
_entity.type
_entity.pdbx_description
1 polymer ?
#
loop_
_entity_poly.entity_id
_entity_poly.type
_entity_poly.pdbx_seq_one_letter_code
_entity_poly.pdbx_strand_id
1 'polypeptide(L)'
;MLSTAFGGRRMSNSVVGWDPQQTISFVEEAYMKETGMRRGVEIVKHIGEEHAYIFTAPNWVIKEGSITKFNRAGDTSRPHFFLTNQHLVMCELTTLQKKVKFRQVFKLTDIECKVFNGKLRIMTTVKSFECGKGRENVGEWNEQINSAVDRRRREENLPANYAETLELSPMWGANTLGCEICNRNFTVLIRRHHCRNCGKCVCGTCAFEKVRMDAVNDSKLQRVCNVCAEVLKANRAGGYGGGLGYGAVAW
;
A
#
# COMPACT_ATOMS: atom_id res chain seq x y z
N MET A 1 71.48 -9.96 -36.29
CA MET A 1 70.62 -8.78 -36.50
C MET A 1 69.21 -9.15 -36.05
N LEU A 2 68.88 -8.86 -34.78
CA LEU A 2 67.53 -9.05 -34.25
C LEU A 2 66.78 -7.73 -34.42
N SER A 3 65.71 -7.76 -35.20
CA SER A 3 64.77 -6.67 -35.41
C SER A 3 63.44 -7.03 -34.74
N THR A 4 62.60 -6.02 -34.54
CA THR A 4 61.20 -6.00 -34.08
C THR A 4 61.02 -5.97 -32.55
N ALA A 5 60.14 -5.15 -31.96
CA ALA A 5 59.41 -3.96 -32.37
C ALA A 5 58.89 -3.31 -31.07
N PHE A 6 59.07 -1.99 -30.89
CA PHE A 6 58.49 -1.26 -29.76
C PHE A 6 56.97 -1.09 -30.00
N GLY A 7 56.17 -2.00 -29.46
CA GLY A 7 54.72 -1.89 -29.40
C GLY A 7 54.28 -0.90 -28.31
N GLY A 8 54.24 0.39 -28.64
CA GLY A 8 53.62 1.41 -27.80
C GLY A 8 52.11 1.18 -27.71
N ARG A 9 51.64 0.62 -26.60
CA ARG A 9 50.21 0.58 -26.25
C ARG A 9 49.75 2.01 -25.95
N ARG A 10 49.05 2.65 -26.90
CA ARG A 10 48.19 3.80 -26.58
C ARG A 10 47.06 3.30 -25.68
N MET A 11 47.10 3.65 -24.40
CA MET A 11 45.90 3.65 -23.59
C MET A 11 44.98 4.74 -24.12
N SER A 12 43.90 4.33 -24.80
CA SER A 12 42.80 5.23 -25.10
C SER A 12 42.15 5.59 -23.76
N ASN A 13 42.46 6.78 -23.24
CA ASN A 13 41.61 7.42 -22.24
C ASN A 13 40.27 7.71 -22.93
N SER A 14 39.33 6.77 -22.83
CA SER A 14 37.93 7.07 -23.07
C SER A 14 37.50 8.03 -21.97
N VAL A 15 37.48 9.32 -22.30
CA VAL A 15 36.78 10.32 -21.49
C VAL A 15 35.35 9.81 -21.38
N VAL A 16 34.95 9.42 -20.17
CA VAL A 16 33.57 9.08 -19.86
C VAL A 16 32.74 10.30 -20.25
N GLY A 17 31.96 10.18 -21.33
CA GLY A 17 31.19 11.28 -21.88
C GLY A 17 30.21 11.78 -20.81
N TRP A 18 30.21 13.08 -20.56
CA TRP A 18 29.22 13.73 -19.71
C TRP A 18 27.83 13.56 -20.36
N ASP A 19 26.90 12.94 -19.63
CA ASP A 19 25.49 12.82 -20.03
C ASP A 19 24.66 13.92 -19.32
N PRO A 20 24.20 14.95 -20.05
CA PRO A 20 23.35 15.99 -19.49
C PRO A 20 22.04 15.46 -18.89
N GLN A 21 21.43 14.42 -19.49
CA GLN A 21 20.16 13.88 -19.00
C GLN A 21 20.33 13.16 -17.67
N GLN A 22 21.41 12.40 -17.53
CA GLN A 22 21.76 11.78 -16.25
C GLN A 22 22.01 12.84 -15.16
N THR A 23 22.70 13.93 -15.51
CA THR A 23 22.97 15.03 -14.57
C THR A 23 21.68 15.73 -14.13
N ILE A 24 20.78 16.05 -15.06
CA ILE A 24 19.48 16.66 -14.76
C ILE A 24 18.66 15.77 -13.82
N SER A 25 18.56 14.47 -14.12
CA SER A 25 17.80 13.53 -13.29
C SER A 25 18.30 13.46 -11.84
N PHE A 26 19.63 13.51 -11.64
CA PHE A 26 20.23 13.52 -10.32
C PHE A 26 19.89 14.81 -9.54
N VAL A 27 19.94 15.96 -10.21
CA VAL A 27 19.60 17.26 -9.60
C VAL A 27 18.11 17.32 -9.25
N GLU A 28 17.24 16.86 -10.15
CA GLU A 28 15.80 16.77 -9.90
C GLU A 28 15.51 15.85 -8.71
N GLU A 29 16.14 14.68 -8.62
CA GLU A 29 15.99 13.78 -7.48
C GLU A 29 16.46 14.42 -6.17
N ALA A 30 17.61 15.10 -6.17
CA ALA A 30 18.13 15.80 -5.00
C ALA A 30 17.19 16.93 -4.55
N TYR A 31 16.68 17.72 -5.50
CA TYR A 31 15.72 18.79 -5.23
C TYR A 31 14.40 18.24 -4.64
N MET A 32 13.86 17.16 -5.21
CA MET A 32 12.65 16.50 -4.72
C MET A 32 12.86 15.92 -3.32
N LYS A 33 14.04 15.35 -3.03
CA LYS A 33 14.40 14.89 -1.68
C LYS A 33 14.43 16.05 -0.68
N GLU A 34 15.13 17.13 -1.01
CA GLU A 34 15.27 18.27 -0.10
C GLU A 34 13.91 18.93 0.20
N THR A 35 13.13 19.22 -0.84
CA THR A 35 11.78 19.81 -0.70
C THR A 35 10.85 18.89 0.07
N GLY A 36 10.90 17.59 -0.19
CA GLY A 36 10.15 16.56 0.54
C GLY A 36 10.55 16.45 2.01
N MET A 37 11.83 16.58 2.35
CA MET A 37 12.31 16.57 3.75
C MET A 37 11.85 17.84 4.49
N ARG A 38 11.96 19.01 3.85
CA ARG A 38 11.44 20.28 4.41
C ARG A 38 9.96 20.18 4.71
N ARG A 39 9.18 19.62 3.77
CA ARG A 39 7.75 19.38 3.98
C ARG A 39 7.48 18.40 5.13
N GLY A 40 8.28 17.34 5.25
CA GLY A 40 8.22 16.41 6.39
C GLY A 40 8.37 17.11 7.75
N VAL A 41 9.37 18.00 7.88
CA VAL A 41 9.60 18.79 9.11
C VAL A 41 8.39 19.68 9.47
N GLU A 42 7.71 20.24 8.48
CA GLU A 42 6.48 21.01 8.73
C GLU A 42 5.35 20.14 9.27
N ILE A 43 5.18 18.93 8.72
CA ILE A 43 4.15 17.98 9.17
C ILE A 43 4.42 17.52 10.61
N VAL A 44 5.69 17.28 10.97
CA VAL A 44 6.09 16.85 12.32
C VAL A 44 5.60 17.81 13.41
N LYS A 45 5.51 19.12 13.12
CA LYS A 45 4.99 20.15 14.05
C LYS A 45 3.51 19.97 14.41
N HIS A 46 2.78 19.15 13.65
CA HIS A 46 1.33 19.01 13.71
C HIS A 46 0.86 17.58 14.06
N ILE A 47 1.79 16.69 14.41
CA ILE A 47 1.53 15.28 14.72
C ILE A 47 2.17 14.88 16.05
N GLY A 48 1.72 13.75 16.61
CA GLY A 48 2.35 13.16 17.80
C GLY A 48 3.67 12.47 17.49
N GLU A 49 4.51 12.31 18.51
CA GLU A 49 5.84 11.69 18.42
C GLU A 49 5.78 10.27 17.83
N GLU A 50 4.71 9.54 18.08
CA GLU A 50 4.53 8.16 17.63
C GLU A 50 4.47 8.01 16.10
N HIS A 51 4.21 9.10 15.37
CA HIS A 51 4.16 9.13 13.90
C HIS A 51 5.28 9.98 13.28
N ALA A 52 6.11 10.65 14.09
CA ALA A 52 7.17 11.54 13.60
C ALA A 52 8.16 10.80 12.69
N TYR A 53 8.47 9.54 13.00
CA TYR A 53 9.40 8.70 12.23
C TYR A 53 9.04 8.59 10.74
N ILE A 54 7.77 8.77 10.36
CA ILE A 54 7.28 8.67 8.98
C ILE A 54 7.75 9.88 8.14
N PHE A 55 7.96 11.03 8.78
CA PHE A 55 8.23 12.32 8.12
C PHE A 55 9.59 12.93 8.48
N THR A 56 10.38 12.24 9.31
CA THR A 56 11.77 12.60 9.62
C THR A 56 12.76 11.81 8.78
N ALA A 57 13.98 12.33 8.62
CA ALA A 57 15.06 11.64 7.92
C ALA A 57 15.24 10.18 8.43
N PRO A 58 15.48 9.20 7.54
CA PRO A 58 15.75 9.36 6.10
C PRO A 58 14.49 9.40 5.22
N ASN A 59 13.30 9.66 5.78
CA ASN A 59 12.06 9.78 5.02
C ASN A 59 11.85 11.19 4.44
N TRP A 60 11.24 11.26 3.26
CA TRP A 60 10.84 12.51 2.61
C TRP A 60 9.49 12.35 1.89
N VAL A 61 8.72 13.44 1.83
CA VAL A 61 7.42 13.47 1.15
C VAL A 61 7.63 13.57 -0.36
N ILE A 62 6.98 12.68 -1.12
CA ILE A 62 6.98 12.66 -2.59
C ILE A 62 5.74 13.37 -3.12
N LYS A 63 4.58 13.07 -2.52
CA LYS A 63 3.29 13.64 -2.93
C LYS A 63 2.35 13.70 -1.74
N GLU A 64 1.51 14.72 -1.69
CA GLU A 64 0.41 14.79 -0.75
C GLU A 64 -0.87 15.24 -1.44
N GLY A 65 -2.03 14.94 -0.85
CA GLY A 65 -3.31 15.42 -1.38
C GLY A 65 -4.50 14.58 -0.93
N SER A 66 -5.68 15.15 -1.09
CA SER A 66 -6.93 14.48 -0.73
C SER A 66 -7.60 13.85 -1.94
N ILE A 67 -7.96 12.57 -1.83
CA ILE A 67 -8.69 11.82 -2.87
C ILE A 67 -9.99 11.29 -2.26
N THR A 68 -11.07 11.37 -3.02
CA THR A 68 -12.36 10.82 -2.61
C THR A 68 -12.28 9.31 -2.52
N LYS A 69 -12.51 8.76 -1.33
CA LYS A 69 -12.55 7.33 -1.06
C LYS A 69 -14.00 6.87 -0.97
N PHE A 70 -14.34 5.82 -1.71
CA PHE A 70 -15.65 5.20 -1.61
C PHE A 70 -15.73 4.33 -0.35
N ASN A 71 -16.82 4.46 0.39
CA ASN A 71 -17.13 3.65 1.54
C ASN A 71 -18.27 2.69 1.23
N ARG A 72 -18.39 1.65 2.06
CA ARG A 72 -19.27 0.50 1.79
C ARG A 72 -20.75 0.81 2.00
N ALA A 73 -21.06 1.86 2.75
CA ALA A 73 -22.43 2.31 2.97
C ALA A 73 -22.94 3.21 1.81
N GLY A 74 -22.15 3.36 0.73
CA GLY A 74 -22.49 4.23 -0.40
C GLY A 74 -22.11 5.69 -0.17
N ASP A 75 -21.64 6.03 1.03
CA ASP A 75 -21.04 7.32 1.35
C ASP A 75 -19.62 7.43 0.78
N THR A 76 -19.11 8.66 0.75
CA THR A 76 -17.72 8.92 0.39
C THR A 76 -17.05 9.75 1.47
N SER A 77 -15.84 9.36 1.85
CA SER A 77 -14.95 10.22 2.62
C SER A 77 -13.88 10.82 1.72
N ARG A 78 -13.17 11.84 2.19
CA ARG A 78 -12.11 12.49 1.42
C ARG A 78 -10.81 12.56 2.24
N PRO A 79 -10.22 11.39 2.58
CA PRO A 79 -8.99 11.34 3.35
C PRO A 79 -7.86 12.09 2.64
N HIS A 80 -6.91 12.55 3.43
CA HIS A 80 -5.65 13.09 2.93
C HIS A 80 -4.62 11.97 2.89
N PHE A 81 -3.81 11.94 1.83
CA PHE A 81 -2.74 10.98 1.64
C PHE A 81 -1.40 11.68 1.65
N PHE A 82 -0.41 11.05 2.28
CA PHE A 82 1.00 11.37 2.11
C PHE A 82 1.70 10.15 1.52
N LEU A 83 2.32 10.32 0.37
CA LEU A 83 3.26 9.37 -0.21
C LEU A 83 4.66 9.82 0.19
N THR A 84 5.38 8.99 0.94
CA THR A 84 6.80 9.17 1.24
C THR A 84 7.63 8.16 0.45
N ASN A 85 8.95 8.20 0.58
CA ASN A 85 9.84 7.18 0.03
C ASN A 85 9.73 5.79 0.67
N GLN A 86 9.00 5.63 1.78
CA GLN A 86 8.83 4.34 2.45
C GLN A 86 7.38 3.97 2.73
N HIS A 87 6.48 4.96 2.79
CA HIS A 87 5.12 4.74 3.24
C HIS A 87 4.09 5.42 2.32
N LEU A 88 2.92 4.80 2.19
CA LEU A 88 1.69 5.50 1.86
C LEU A 88 0.86 5.67 3.14
N VAL A 89 0.60 6.91 3.52
CA VAL A 89 -0.14 7.26 4.74
C VAL A 89 -1.51 7.75 4.34
N MET A 90 -2.55 7.25 5.00
CA MET A 90 -3.91 7.76 4.91
C MET A 90 -4.30 8.38 6.25
N CYS A 91 -4.76 9.63 6.23
CA CYS A 91 -5.15 10.38 7.42
C CYS A 91 -6.37 11.27 7.18
N GLU A 92 -6.85 11.87 8.26
CA GLU A 92 -7.84 12.96 8.25
C GLU A 92 -7.20 14.22 8.82
N LEU A 93 -7.35 15.33 8.10
CA LEU A 93 -6.89 16.64 8.56
C LEU A 93 -8.01 17.28 9.36
N THR A 94 -7.73 17.63 10.62
CA THR A 94 -8.70 18.31 11.48
C THR A 94 -8.42 19.80 11.48
N THR A 95 -9.29 20.59 10.83
CA THR A 95 -9.13 22.05 10.71
C THR A 95 -9.04 22.74 12.06
N LEU A 96 -9.89 22.34 13.02
CA LEU A 96 -10.05 23.01 14.31
C LEU A 96 -8.79 22.92 15.20
N GLN A 97 -8.09 21.79 15.15
CA GLN A 97 -6.92 21.54 16.00
C GLN A 97 -5.59 21.57 15.24
N LYS A 98 -5.62 21.79 13.92
CA LYS A 98 -4.46 21.61 13.02
C LYS A 98 -3.73 20.28 13.29
N LYS A 99 -4.49 19.24 13.63
CA LYS A 99 -3.96 17.91 13.95
C LYS A 99 -4.22 16.95 12.80
N VAL A 100 -3.26 16.06 12.57
CA VAL A 100 -3.40 14.94 11.64
C VAL A 100 -3.88 13.72 12.42
N LYS A 101 -5.04 13.18 12.04
CA LYS A 101 -5.53 11.91 12.58
C LYS A 101 -5.15 10.79 11.64
N PHE A 102 -4.14 10.01 12.01
CA PHE A 102 -3.69 8.86 11.25
C PHE A 102 -4.77 7.78 11.20
N ARG A 103 -5.04 7.23 10.01
CA ARG A 103 -6.01 6.16 9.79
C ARG A 103 -5.34 4.85 9.42
N GLN A 104 -4.40 4.88 8.47
CA GLN A 104 -3.59 3.74 8.06
C GLN A 104 -2.21 4.21 7.57
N VAL A 105 -1.20 3.39 7.78
CA VAL A 105 0.16 3.54 7.23
C VAL A 105 0.48 2.23 6.51
N PHE A 106 0.86 2.31 5.24
CA PHE A 106 1.16 1.14 4.40
C PHE A 106 2.63 1.19 3.99
N LYS A 107 3.38 0.10 4.16
CA LYS A 107 4.75 -0.04 3.64
C LYS A 107 4.69 -0.08 2.12
N LEU A 108 5.50 0.73 1.43
CA LEU A 108 5.44 0.82 -0.03
C LEU A 108 5.71 -0.50 -0.74
N THR A 109 6.65 -1.31 -0.24
CA THR A 109 6.98 -2.61 -0.88
C THR A 109 5.77 -3.52 -1.02
N ASP A 110 4.79 -3.37 -0.13
CA ASP A 110 3.64 -4.25 0.04
C ASP A 110 2.37 -3.70 -0.66
N ILE A 111 2.55 -2.73 -1.56
CA ILE A 111 1.48 -2.08 -2.31
C ILE A 111 1.49 -2.56 -3.75
N GLU A 112 0.30 -2.86 -4.26
CA GLU A 112 0.00 -2.86 -5.68
C GLU A 112 -1.02 -1.77 -5.99
N CYS A 113 -0.73 -0.92 -6.98
CA CYS A 113 -1.56 0.20 -7.34
C CYS A 113 -1.91 0.15 -8.83
N LYS A 114 -3.20 0.23 -9.16
CA LYS A 114 -3.65 0.27 -10.56
C LYS A 114 -4.87 1.15 -10.74
N VAL A 115 -5.02 1.71 -11.94
CA VAL A 115 -6.27 2.34 -12.35
C VAL A 115 -7.23 1.27 -12.86
N PHE A 116 -8.44 1.23 -12.32
CA PHE A 116 -9.50 0.33 -12.74
C PHE A 116 -10.84 1.06 -12.76
N ASN A 117 -11.53 1.04 -13.91
CA ASN A 117 -12.80 1.77 -14.11
C ASN A 117 -12.73 3.25 -13.70
N GLY A 118 -11.63 3.92 -14.05
CA GLY A 118 -11.40 5.34 -13.73
C GLY A 118 -11.15 5.64 -12.24
N LYS A 119 -10.94 4.60 -11.42
CA LYS A 119 -10.60 4.73 -10.00
C LYS A 119 -9.20 4.22 -9.73
N LEU A 120 -8.54 4.81 -8.75
CA LEU A 120 -7.30 4.30 -8.19
C LEU A 120 -7.61 3.16 -7.23
N ARG A 121 -7.18 1.95 -7.56
CA ARG A 121 -7.28 0.76 -6.72
C ARG A 121 -5.93 0.50 -6.07
N ILE A 122 -5.89 0.64 -4.75
CA ILE A 122 -4.71 0.40 -3.91
C ILE A 122 -4.95 -0.90 -3.15
N MET A 123 -4.14 -1.90 -3.46
CA MET A 123 -4.19 -3.23 -2.85
C MET A 123 -2.98 -3.38 -1.93
N THR A 124 -3.20 -3.82 -0.71
CA THR A 124 -2.14 -3.96 0.30
C THR A 124 -2.35 -5.21 1.14
N THR A 125 -1.31 -5.66 1.83
CA THR A 125 -1.38 -6.75 2.82
C THR A 125 -2.25 -6.39 4.02
N VAL A 126 -2.53 -5.12 4.33
CA VAL A 126 -3.33 -4.78 5.52
C VAL A 126 -4.77 -4.41 5.17
N LYS A 127 -4.96 -3.62 4.13
CA LYS A 127 -6.27 -3.13 3.68
C LYS A 127 -6.23 -2.63 2.24
N SER A 128 -7.06 -3.23 1.40
CA SER A 128 -7.28 -2.81 0.02
C SER A 128 -8.50 -1.88 -0.08
N PHE A 129 -8.44 -0.89 -0.97
CA PHE A 129 -9.50 0.08 -1.19
C PHE A 129 -9.42 0.76 -2.57
N GLU A 130 -10.51 1.43 -2.93
CA GLU A 130 -10.59 2.29 -4.10
C GLU A 130 -10.81 3.75 -3.71
N CYS A 131 -10.16 4.65 -4.44
CA CYS A 131 -10.37 6.09 -4.36
C CYS A 131 -10.35 6.71 -5.78
N GLY A 132 -10.82 7.95 -5.90
CA GLY A 132 -10.86 8.67 -7.15
C GLY A 132 -12.27 8.80 -7.74
N LYS A 133 -12.71 10.03 -8.01
CA LYS A 133 -13.91 10.34 -8.81
C LYS A 133 -13.54 11.22 -10.00
N GLY A 134 -13.92 10.82 -11.21
CA GLY A 134 -14.11 11.62 -12.43
C GLY A 134 -13.03 12.65 -12.82
N ARG A 135 -12.86 13.69 -11.99
CA ARG A 135 -11.92 14.81 -12.19
C ARG A 135 -10.68 14.76 -11.27
N GLU A 136 -10.59 13.79 -10.36
CA GLU A 136 -9.41 13.63 -9.50
C GLU A 136 -8.24 13.03 -10.30
N ASN A 137 -7.00 13.46 -10.01
CA ASN A 137 -5.78 13.07 -10.73
C ASN A 137 -5.35 11.62 -10.44
N VAL A 138 -6.21 10.64 -10.67
CA VAL A 138 -5.95 9.23 -10.38
C VAL A 138 -4.77 8.66 -11.17
N GLY A 139 -4.56 9.12 -12.42
CA GLY A 139 -3.42 8.70 -13.25
C GLY A 139 -2.08 9.13 -12.66
N GLU A 140 -1.97 10.40 -12.29
CA GLU A 140 -0.77 10.94 -11.65
C GLU A 140 -0.47 10.24 -10.32
N TRP A 141 -1.48 9.99 -9.49
CA TRP A 141 -1.31 9.21 -8.25
C TRP A 141 -0.86 7.78 -8.52
N ASN A 142 -1.41 7.13 -9.54
CA ASN A 142 -1.00 5.78 -9.95
C ASN A 142 0.49 5.74 -10.34
N GLU A 143 0.92 6.67 -11.18
CA GLU A 143 2.30 6.77 -11.65
C GLU A 143 3.28 7.05 -10.50
N GLN A 144 2.96 8.01 -9.64
CA GLN A 144 3.79 8.40 -8.50
C GLN A 144 3.90 7.28 -7.46
N ILE A 145 2.79 6.61 -7.13
CA ILE A 145 2.80 5.46 -6.21
C ILE A 145 3.64 4.33 -6.81
N ASN A 146 3.37 3.89 -8.04
CA ASN A 146 4.10 2.77 -8.63
C ASN A 146 5.60 3.06 -8.77
N SER A 147 5.97 4.28 -9.19
CA SER A 147 7.37 4.69 -9.28
C SER A 147 8.07 4.68 -7.90
N ALA A 148 7.39 5.11 -6.84
CA ALA A 148 7.91 5.05 -5.48
C ALA A 148 8.04 3.61 -4.96
N VAL A 149 7.06 2.74 -5.26
CA VAL A 149 7.09 1.31 -4.92
C VAL A 149 8.26 0.62 -5.61
N ASP A 150 8.43 0.81 -6.91
CA ASP A 150 9.50 0.18 -7.70
C ASP A 150 10.88 0.65 -7.25
N ARG A 151 11.03 1.96 -6.99
CA ARG A 151 12.27 2.51 -6.41
C ARG A 151 12.55 1.84 -5.05
N ARG A 152 11.55 1.75 -4.17
CA ARG A 152 11.76 1.17 -2.83
C ARG A 152 12.10 -0.33 -2.89
N ARG A 153 11.45 -1.10 -3.77
CA ARG A 153 11.74 -2.52 -3.97
C ARG A 153 13.17 -2.73 -4.47
N ARG A 154 13.67 -1.88 -5.38
CA ARG A 154 15.06 -1.90 -5.83
C ARG A 154 16.04 -1.53 -4.71
N GLU A 155 15.76 -0.49 -3.94
CA GLU A 155 16.60 -0.09 -2.79
C GLU A 155 16.71 -1.20 -1.73
N GLU A 156 15.63 -1.98 -1.52
CA GLU A 156 15.63 -3.15 -0.63
C GLU A 156 16.17 -4.44 -1.28
N ASN A 157 16.61 -4.38 -2.55
CA ASN A 157 17.05 -5.54 -3.33
C ASN A 157 16.03 -6.70 -3.34
N LEU A 158 14.73 -6.37 -3.39
CA LEU A 158 13.67 -7.37 -3.44
C LEU A 158 13.63 -8.05 -4.83
N PRO A 159 13.25 -9.33 -4.89
CA PRO A 159 13.19 -10.06 -6.15
C PRO A 159 12.13 -9.46 -7.09
N ALA A 160 12.33 -9.60 -8.39
CA ALA A 160 11.42 -9.02 -9.40
C ALA A 160 9.97 -9.49 -9.24
N ASN A 161 9.78 -10.74 -8.79
CA ASN A 161 8.46 -11.34 -8.53
C ASN A 161 7.94 -11.07 -7.11
N TYR A 162 8.55 -10.18 -6.32
CA TYR A 162 8.13 -9.90 -4.95
C TYR A 162 6.64 -9.55 -4.85
N ALA A 163 6.11 -8.77 -5.81
CA ALA A 163 4.69 -8.43 -5.86
C ALA A 163 3.79 -9.67 -5.90
N GLU A 164 4.17 -10.69 -6.66
CA GLU A 164 3.43 -11.96 -6.80
C GLU A 164 3.41 -12.79 -5.52
N THR A 165 4.36 -12.54 -4.61
CA THR A 165 4.43 -13.19 -3.30
C THR A 165 3.57 -12.51 -2.24
N LEU A 166 2.99 -11.34 -2.55
CA LEU A 166 2.20 -10.57 -1.59
C LEU A 166 0.83 -11.21 -1.35
N GLU A 167 0.53 -11.45 -0.09
CA GLU A 167 -0.79 -11.89 0.36
C GLU A 167 -1.71 -10.67 0.56
N LEU A 168 -2.23 -10.15 -0.56
CA LEU A 168 -3.02 -8.92 -0.57
C LEU A 168 -4.39 -9.13 0.08
N SER A 169 -4.77 -8.19 0.95
CA SER A 169 -6.08 -8.17 1.57
C SER A 169 -7.21 -8.02 0.54
N PRO A 170 -8.39 -8.64 0.77
CA PRO A 170 -9.46 -8.59 -0.19
C PRO A 170 -10.03 -7.18 -0.29
N MET A 171 -10.53 -6.83 -1.47
CA MET A 171 -11.51 -5.76 -1.59
C MET A 171 -12.78 -6.20 -0.86
N TRP A 172 -13.18 -5.46 0.16
CA TRP A 172 -14.45 -5.75 0.81
C TRP A 172 -15.59 -5.43 -0.16
N GLY A 173 -16.53 -6.37 -0.26
CA GLY A 173 -17.73 -6.21 -1.05
C GLY A 173 -18.58 -5.02 -0.60
N ALA A 174 -19.54 -4.65 -1.44
CA ALA A 174 -20.57 -3.71 -1.06
C ALA A 174 -21.48 -4.30 0.03
N ASN A 175 -22.18 -3.44 0.78
CA ASN A 175 -23.26 -3.90 1.64
C ASN A 175 -24.39 -4.47 0.78
N THR A 176 -24.59 -5.79 0.84
CA THR A 176 -25.67 -6.48 0.13
C THR A 176 -26.99 -6.44 0.93
N LEU A 177 -28.11 -6.84 0.31
CA LEU A 177 -29.41 -6.94 0.98
C LEU A 177 -29.52 -8.17 1.89
N GLY A 178 -28.78 -9.24 1.58
CA GLY A 178 -28.72 -10.46 2.37
C GLY A 178 -27.31 -11.03 2.47
N CYS A 179 -27.12 -11.91 3.45
CA CYS A 179 -25.85 -12.60 3.70
C CYS A 179 -25.39 -13.38 2.47
N GLU A 180 -24.17 -13.15 1.99
CA GLU A 180 -23.59 -13.83 0.82
C GLU A 180 -23.23 -15.32 1.07
N ILE A 181 -23.61 -15.87 2.23
CA ILE A 181 -23.42 -17.30 2.57
C ILE A 181 -24.77 -18.00 2.71
N CYS A 182 -25.66 -17.48 3.57
CA CYS A 182 -26.94 -18.11 3.86
C CYS A 182 -28.15 -17.42 3.22
N ASN A 183 -27.93 -16.37 2.42
CA ASN A 183 -28.95 -15.55 1.75
C ASN A 183 -29.98 -14.90 2.68
N ARG A 184 -29.80 -14.95 4.00
CA ARG A 184 -30.70 -14.31 4.96
C ARG A 184 -30.62 -12.79 4.81
N ASN A 185 -31.77 -12.15 4.63
CA ASN A 185 -31.88 -10.70 4.55
C ASN A 185 -31.40 -10.02 5.84
N PHE A 186 -30.67 -8.92 5.67
CA PHE A 186 -30.28 -8.07 6.78
C PHE A 186 -31.45 -7.23 7.26
N THR A 187 -31.53 -7.00 8.56
CA THR A 187 -32.57 -6.22 9.23
C THR A 187 -31.93 -5.36 10.32
N VAL A 188 -32.72 -4.59 11.08
CA VAL A 188 -32.22 -3.82 12.23
C VAL A 188 -31.55 -4.75 13.27
N LEU A 189 -32.09 -5.95 13.45
CA LEU A 189 -31.56 -6.97 14.37
C LEU A 189 -30.46 -7.82 13.72
N ILE A 190 -30.56 -8.11 12.42
CA ILE A 190 -29.57 -8.89 11.67
C ILE A 190 -28.61 -7.93 10.97
N ARG A 191 -27.54 -7.57 11.68
CA ARG A 191 -26.55 -6.61 11.19
C ARG A 191 -25.60 -7.21 10.15
N ARG A 192 -25.08 -6.34 9.29
CA ARG A 192 -24.05 -6.64 8.29
C ARG A 192 -22.67 -6.72 8.93
N HIS A 193 -21.90 -7.72 8.52
CA HIS A 193 -20.48 -7.86 8.82
C HIS A 193 -19.74 -8.16 7.52
N HIS A 194 -18.43 -7.93 7.49
CA HIS A 194 -17.63 -8.40 6.36
C HIS A 194 -16.57 -9.35 6.85
N CYS A 195 -16.36 -10.43 6.10
CA CYS A 195 -15.26 -11.35 6.36
C CYS A 195 -13.92 -10.63 6.09
N ARG A 196 -13.00 -10.64 7.06
CA ARG A 196 -11.68 -10.02 6.88
C ARG A 196 -10.83 -10.74 5.83
N ASN A 197 -11.04 -12.04 5.62
CA ASN A 197 -10.29 -12.87 4.69
C ASN A 197 -10.77 -12.80 3.23
N CYS A 198 -12.08 -12.87 2.99
CA CYS A 198 -12.63 -12.89 1.62
C CYS A 198 -13.45 -11.65 1.24
N GLY A 199 -13.71 -10.74 2.18
CA GLY A 199 -14.41 -9.48 1.90
C GLY A 199 -15.94 -9.57 1.76
N LYS A 200 -16.54 -10.77 1.74
CA LYS A 200 -18.00 -10.97 1.63
C LYS A 200 -18.80 -10.34 2.78
N CYS A 201 -19.96 -9.78 2.48
CA CYS A 201 -20.99 -9.28 3.38
C CYS A 201 -21.81 -10.44 3.97
N VAL A 202 -21.70 -10.65 5.28
CA VAL A 202 -22.21 -11.82 6.00
C VAL A 202 -22.94 -11.41 7.29
N CYS A 203 -23.86 -12.26 7.74
CA CYS A 203 -24.52 -12.07 9.05
C CYS A 203 -23.68 -12.63 10.20
N GLY A 204 -24.04 -12.29 11.44
CA GLY A 204 -23.29 -12.69 12.63
C GLY A 204 -23.19 -14.21 12.80
N THR A 205 -24.21 -14.97 12.36
CA THR A 205 -24.22 -16.44 12.42
C THR A 205 -23.33 -17.10 11.37
N CYS A 206 -23.06 -16.42 10.24
CA CYS A 206 -22.14 -16.92 9.21
C CYS A 206 -20.70 -16.45 9.43
N ALA A 207 -20.45 -15.68 10.49
CA ALA A 207 -19.14 -15.14 10.85
C ALA A 207 -19.00 -15.02 12.37
N PHE A 208 -19.31 -16.10 13.10
CA PHE A 208 -19.29 -16.08 14.57
C PHE A 208 -17.87 -16.21 15.12
N GLU A 209 -16.96 -16.82 14.36
CA GLU A 209 -15.58 -17.02 14.76
C GLU A 209 -14.69 -15.79 14.54
N LYS A 210 -13.62 -15.73 15.31
CA LYS A 210 -12.51 -14.82 15.07
C LYS A 210 -11.21 -15.62 15.02
N VAL A 211 -10.36 -15.29 14.07
CA VAL A 211 -9.08 -15.95 13.84
C VAL A 211 -7.94 -14.93 13.86
N ARG A 212 -6.76 -15.36 14.29
CA ARG A 212 -5.56 -14.53 14.18
C ARG A 212 -5.22 -14.39 12.68
N MET A 213 -4.95 -13.17 12.24
CA MET A 213 -4.54 -12.87 10.87
C MET A 213 -3.30 -12.00 10.96
N ASP A 214 -2.14 -12.64 10.85
CA ASP A 214 -0.84 -12.03 11.16
C ASP A 214 -0.57 -10.85 10.21
N ALA A 215 -1.02 -10.96 8.96
CA ALA A 215 -0.97 -9.90 7.96
C ALA A 215 -1.88 -8.68 8.25
N VAL A 216 -2.88 -8.79 9.14
CA VAL A 216 -3.77 -7.68 9.54
C VAL A 216 -3.24 -7.01 10.81
N ASN A 217 -3.10 -7.83 11.85
CA ASN A 217 -2.70 -7.44 13.19
C ASN A 217 -2.43 -8.71 13.98
N ASP A 218 -1.15 -8.96 14.26
CA ASP A 218 -0.70 -10.16 14.93
C ASP A 218 -1.18 -10.29 16.40
N SER A 219 -1.67 -9.20 16.99
CA SER A 219 -2.19 -9.18 18.38
C SER A 219 -3.72 -9.28 18.49
N LYS A 220 -4.46 -9.20 17.39
CA LYS A 220 -5.94 -9.10 17.42
C LYS A 220 -6.63 -10.12 16.53
N LEU A 221 -7.54 -10.88 17.14
CA LEU A 221 -8.43 -11.79 16.40
C LEU A 221 -9.39 -11.01 15.49
N GLN A 222 -9.43 -11.40 14.22
CA GLN A 222 -10.25 -10.80 13.16
C GLN A 222 -11.48 -11.65 12.86
N ARG A 223 -12.62 -10.99 12.63
CA ARG A 223 -13.84 -11.68 12.22
C ARG A 223 -13.68 -12.21 10.80
N VAL A 224 -13.94 -13.50 10.61
CA VAL A 224 -13.98 -14.15 9.30
C VAL A 224 -15.29 -14.93 9.18
N CYS A 225 -15.73 -15.22 7.96
CA CYS A 225 -16.84 -16.13 7.78
C CYS A 225 -16.43 -17.57 8.12
N ASN A 226 -17.42 -18.41 8.43
CA ASN A 226 -17.17 -19.77 8.90
C ASN A 226 -16.36 -20.58 7.87
N VAL A 227 -16.66 -20.42 6.57
CA VAL A 227 -15.89 -21.05 5.47
C VAL A 227 -14.42 -20.67 5.53
N CYS A 228 -14.10 -19.38 5.68
CA CYS A 228 -12.70 -18.95 5.78
C CYS A 228 -12.05 -19.40 7.09
N ALA A 229 -12.82 -19.49 8.18
CA ALA A 229 -12.30 -19.94 9.46
C ALA A 229 -11.84 -21.40 9.40
N GLU A 230 -12.63 -22.27 8.76
CA GLU A 230 -12.29 -23.68 8.55
C GLU A 230 -10.99 -23.82 7.75
N VAL A 231 -10.87 -23.13 6.61
CA VAL A 231 -9.67 -23.20 5.79
C VAL A 231 -8.44 -22.68 6.53
N LEU A 232 -8.55 -21.54 7.23
CA LEU A 232 -7.43 -20.97 7.97
C LEU A 232 -6.99 -21.86 9.13
N LYS A 233 -7.90 -22.60 9.77
CA LYS A 233 -7.56 -23.59 10.80
C LYS A 233 -6.89 -24.83 10.20
N ALA A 234 -7.39 -25.33 9.07
CA ALA A 234 -6.81 -26.47 8.37
C ALA A 234 -5.36 -26.18 7.94
N ASN A 235 -5.10 -24.99 7.39
CA ASN A 235 -3.75 -24.56 7.00
C ASN A 235 -2.78 -24.53 8.19
N ARG A 236 -3.25 -24.11 9.38
CA ARG A 236 -2.43 -24.16 10.62
C ARG A 236 -2.10 -25.58 11.06
N ALA A 237 -3.07 -26.50 10.98
CA ALA A 237 -2.91 -27.88 11.41
C ALA A 237 -1.98 -28.67 10.47
N GLY A 238 -1.94 -28.31 9.18
CA GLY A 238 -1.13 -28.99 8.16
C GLY A 238 0.37 -28.66 8.17
N GLY A 239 0.87 -27.85 9.12
CA GLY A 239 2.31 -27.56 9.23
C GLY A 239 2.88 -26.68 8.10
N TYR A 240 2.04 -26.11 7.24
CA TYR A 240 2.46 -25.08 6.28
C TYR A 240 2.78 -23.79 7.04
N GLY A 241 4.03 -23.66 7.49
CA GLY A 241 4.56 -22.50 8.23
C GLY A 241 4.72 -21.22 7.40
N GLY A 242 4.04 -21.11 6.26
CA GLY A 242 3.90 -19.86 5.51
C GLY A 242 2.79 -19.01 6.14
N GLY A 243 2.99 -17.70 6.22
CA GLY A 243 2.03 -16.76 6.79
C GLY A 243 0.60 -17.02 6.31
N LEU A 244 -0.38 -16.91 7.21
CA LEU A 244 -1.77 -17.09 6.84
C LEU A 244 -2.28 -15.84 6.16
N GLY A 245 -1.94 -15.73 4.89
CA GLY A 245 -2.40 -14.70 4.01
C GLY A 245 -3.90 -14.67 3.83
N TYR A 246 -4.33 -13.52 3.35
CA TYR A 246 -5.65 -13.39 2.78
C TYR A 246 -5.75 -14.28 1.55
N GLY A 247 -6.93 -14.86 1.33
CA GLY A 247 -7.20 -15.52 0.05
C GLY A 247 -7.11 -17.03 0.04
N ALA A 248 -7.22 -17.71 1.18
CA ALA A 248 -7.41 -19.18 1.18
C ALA A 248 -8.73 -19.67 0.52
N VAL A 249 -9.49 -18.81 -0.18
CA VAL A 249 -10.61 -19.19 -1.05
C VAL A 249 -10.89 -18.03 -2.02
N ALA A 250 -10.30 -18.08 -3.21
CA ALA A 250 -10.74 -17.33 -4.37
C ALA A 250 -10.78 -18.28 -5.58
N TRP A 251 -11.95 -18.92 -5.71
CA TRP A 251 -12.40 -19.86 -6.74
C TRP A 251 -11.76 -21.25 -6.71
#